data_AF-A0A8C7X0F3-F1
#
_entry.id   AF-A0A8C7X0F3-F1
#
_cell.length_a   1.000
_cell.length_b   1.000
_cell.length_c   1.000
_cell.angle_alpha   90.00
_cell.angle_beta   90.00
_cell.angle_gamma   90.00
#
_symmetry.space_group_name_H-M   'P 1'
#
loop_
_entity.id
_entity.type
_entity.pdbx_description
1 polymer ?
#
loop_
_entity_poly.entity_id
_entity_poly.type
_entity_poly.pdbx_seq_one_letter_code
_entity_poly.pdbx_strand_id
1 'polypeptide(L)' 'MQTCGFVLFQDPLEAVRQKCEASEHCVHAQARLEQCETRVGSRSSTDEDCTEELFDFLHARDHCVAHKLFHSVK' A
#
# COMPACT_ATOMS: atom_id res chain seq x y z
N MET A 1 24.64 7.62 -16.54
CA MET A 1 23.21 7.96 -16.36
C MET A 1 22.42 6.76 -16.89
N GLN A 2 22.27 5.67 -16.14
CA GLN A 2 21.18 5.47 -15.19
C GLN A 2 21.58 4.33 -14.22
N THR A 3 21.75 4.71 -12.96
CA THR A 3 21.55 3.97 -11.70
C THR A 3 21.93 2.49 -11.59
N CYS A 4 22.89 2.25 -10.68
CA CYS A 4 23.06 1.03 -9.89
C CYS A 4 21.73 0.39 -9.47
N GLY A 5 21.72 -0.95 -9.41
CA GLY A 5 20.77 -1.67 -8.57
C GLY A 5 19.74 -2.52 -9.31
N PHE A 6 20.17 -3.29 -10.30
CA PHE A 6 19.40 -4.44 -10.79
C PHE A 6 19.42 -5.53 -9.71
N VAL A 7 18.62 -5.35 -8.65
CA VAL A 7 18.48 -6.35 -7.58
C VAL A 7 17.57 -7.45 -8.10
N LEU A 8 18.16 -8.53 -8.63
CA LEU A 8 17.50 -9.81 -8.89
C LEU A 8 17.27 -10.59 -7.58
N PHE A 9 16.68 -9.93 -6.58
CA PHE A 9 16.19 -10.56 -5.36
C PHE A 9 14.74 -10.13 -5.24
N GLN A 10 13.83 -10.98 -5.71
CA GLN A 10 12.41 -10.74 -5.56
C GLN A 10 12.11 -10.74 -4.07
N ASP A 11 11.88 -9.56 -3.49
CA ASP A 11 11.54 -9.47 -2.08
C ASP A 11 10.28 -10.32 -1.85
N PRO A 12 10.32 -11.33 -0.96
CA PRO A 12 9.13 -12.10 -0.62
C PRO A 12 8.02 -11.19 -0.09
N LEU A 13 8.39 -10.00 0.42
CA LEU A 13 7.47 -8.94 0.78
C LEU A 13 6.64 -8.43 -0.40
N GLU A 14 7.23 -8.20 -1.59
CA GLU A 14 6.51 -7.75 -2.78
C GLU A 14 5.50 -8.81 -3.26
N ALA A 15 5.91 -10.08 -3.27
CA ALA A 15 5.03 -11.19 -3.64
C ALA A 15 3.85 -11.36 -2.67
N VAL A 16 4.05 -11.06 -1.38
CA VAL A 16 2.98 -11.07 -0.37
C VAL A 16 2.10 -9.82 -0.50
N ARG A 17 2.68 -8.64 -0.76
CA ARG A 17 1.94 -7.40 -1.00
C ARG A 17 0.97 -7.53 -2.16
N GLN A 18 1.41 -8.04 -3.32
CA GLN A 18 0.53 -8.28 -4.47
C GLN A 18 -0.65 -9.22 -4.14
N LYS A 19 -0.42 -10.24 -3.31
CA LYS A 19 -1.48 -11.16 -2.87
C LYS A 19 -2.45 -10.50 -1.89
N CYS A 20 -1.95 -9.58 -1.06
CA CYS A 20 -2.75 -8.88 -0.07
C CYS A 20 -3.52 -7.69 -0.67
N GLU A 21 -2.98 -7.04 -1.68
CA GLU A 21 -3.64 -5.99 -2.45
C GLU A 21 -4.89 -6.51 -3.16
N ALA A 22 -4.93 -7.78 -3.56
CA ALA A 22 -6.11 -8.42 -4.13
C ALA A 22 -7.25 -8.70 -3.11
N SER A 23 -7.04 -8.44 -1.81
CA SER A 23 -8.09 -8.62 -0.82
C SER A 23 -9.11 -7.49 -0.88
N GLU A 24 -10.40 -7.82 -0.71
CA GLU A 24 -11.51 -6.87 -0.82
C GLU A 24 -11.32 -5.62 0.06
N HIS A 25 -10.84 -5.81 1.29
CA HIS A 25 -10.55 -4.72 2.22
C HIS A 25 -9.41 -3.80 1.74
N CYS A 26 -8.35 -4.35 1.16
CA CYS A 26 -7.25 -3.55 0.62
C CYS A 26 -7.68 -2.78 -0.63
N VAL A 27 -8.42 -3.41 -1.54
CA VAL A 27 -8.96 -2.75 -2.75
C VAL A 27 -9.89 -1.59 -2.37
N HIS A 28 -10.78 -1.79 -1.40
CA HIS A 28 -11.69 -0.74 -0.97
C HIS A 28 -10.95 0.43 -0.31
N ALA A 29 -9.98 0.15 0.57
CA ALA A 29 -9.18 1.17 1.22
C ALA A 29 -8.31 1.95 0.22
N GLN A 30 -7.73 1.25 -0.77
CA GLN A 30 -6.98 1.88 -1.86
C GLN A 30 -7.86 2.82 -2.69
N ALA A 31 -9.06 2.38 -3.06
CA ALA A 31 -10.00 3.22 -3.81
C ALA A 31 -10.42 4.48 -3.02
N ARG A 32 -10.55 4.38 -1.69
CA ARG A 32 -10.82 5.54 -0.82
C ARG A 32 -9.64 6.50 -0.76
N LEU A 33 -8.41 5.97 -0.64
CA LEU A 33 -7.20 6.77 -0.65
C LEU A 33 -7.06 7.55 -1.96
N GLU A 34 -7.25 6.92 -3.12
CA GLU A 34 -7.23 7.59 -4.42
C GLU A 34 -8.30 8.68 -4.56
N GLN A 35 -9.50 8.44 -4.02
CA GLN A 35 -10.56 9.45 -3.97
C GLN A 35 -10.18 10.63 -3.08
N CYS A 36 -9.54 10.39 -1.94
CA CYS A 36 -9.02 11.44 -1.08
C CYS A 36 -7.91 12.22 -1.78
N GLU A 37 -6.92 11.55 -2.38
CA GLU A 37 -5.81 12.21 -3.07
C GLU A 37 -6.31 13.06 -4.24
N THR A 38 -7.33 12.60 -4.98
CA THR A 38 -7.96 13.39 -6.05
C THR A 38 -8.66 14.63 -5.48
N ARG A 39 -9.34 14.49 -4.33
CA ARG A 39 -10.02 15.59 -3.64
C ARG A 39 -9.04 16.62 -3.08
N VAL A 40 -7.99 16.18 -2.39
CA VAL A 40 -6.96 17.03 -1.81
C VAL A 40 -6.10 17.66 -2.91
N GLY A 41 -5.71 16.90 -3.91
CA GLY A 41 -4.90 17.38 -5.04
C GLY A 41 -5.64 18.36 -5.96
N SER A 42 -6.97 18.31 -6.00
CA SER A 42 -7.77 19.33 -6.72
C SER A 42 -7.94 20.64 -5.92
N ARG A 43 -7.61 20.64 -4.63
CA ARG A 43 -7.67 21.82 -3.77
C ARG A 43 -6.31 22.51 -3.72
N SER A 44 -6.29 23.81 -3.99
CA SER A 44 -5.06 24.62 -3.97
C SER A 44 -4.59 24.98 -2.55
N SER A 45 -5.47 24.88 -1.56
CA SER A 45 -5.17 25.05 -0.13
C SER A 45 -6.27 24.37 0.68
N THR A 46 -5.91 23.37 1.48
CA THR A 46 -6.83 22.61 2.33
C THR A 46 -6.07 22.09 3.55
N ASP A 47 -6.69 22.11 4.72
CA ASP A 47 -6.18 21.49 5.95
C ASP A 47 -6.55 20.00 6.05
N GLU A 48 -7.01 19.41 4.94
CA GLU A 48 -7.45 18.02 4.86
C GLU A 48 -6.30 17.17 4.32
N ASP A 49 -5.89 16.16 5.09
CA ASP A 49 -4.87 15.20 4.72
C ASP A 49 -5.47 13.80 4.60
N CYS A 50 -4.99 13.01 3.63
CA CYS A 50 -5.43 11.63 3.40
C CYS A 50 -4.76 10.60 4.33
N THR A 51 -4.29 11.05 5.50
CA THR A 51 -3.59 10.20 6.46
C THR A 51 -4.50 9.14 7.06
N GLU A 52 -5.78 9.45 7.29
CA GLU A 52 -6.77 8.46 7.77
C GLU A 52 -6.92 7.31 6.78
N GLU A 53 -7.19 7.60 5.51
CA GLU A 53 -7.37 6.60 4.46
C GLU A 53 -6.08 5.81 4.21
N LEU A 54 -4.92 6.46 4.35
CA LEU A 54 -3.64 5.79 4.27
C LEU A 54 -3.45 4.80 5.43
N PHE A 55 -3.77 5.18 6.66
CA PHE A 55 -3.67 4.29 7.81
C PHE A 55 -4.64 3.10 7.71
N ASP A 56 -5.85 3.31 7.19
CA ASP A 56 -6.81 2.22 6.91
C ASP A 56 -6.25 1.22 5.88
N PHE A 57 -5.67 1.72 4.78
CA PHE A 57 -5.03 0.87 3.79
C PHE A 57 -3.83 0.10 4.36
N LEU A 58 -2.98 0.79 5.13
CA LEU A 58 -1.84 0.16 5.80
C LEU A 58 -2.29 -0.91 6.80
N HIS A 59 -3.32 -0.63 7.59
CA HIS A 59 -3.85 -1.58 8.57
C HIS A 59 -4.36 -2.86 7.90
N ALA A 60 -5.14 -2.73 6.82
CA ALA A 60 -5.65 -3.87 6.07
C ALA A 60 -4.51 -4.68 5.42
N ARG A 61 -3.55 -4.00 4.80
CA ARG A 61 -2.39 -4.63 4.17
C ARG A 61 -1.53 -5.34 5.19
N ASP A 62 -1.17 -4.68 6.28
CA ASP A 62 -0.27 -5.20 7.29
C ASP A 62 -0.89 -6.35 8.07
N HIS A 63 -2.22 -6.35 8.27
CA HIS A 63 -2.95 -7.51 8.77
C HIS A 63 -2.74 -8.73 7.87
N CYS A 64 -2.93 -8.58 6.55
CA CYS A 64 -2.71 -9.68 5.61
C CYS A 64 -1.23 -10.09 5.49
N VAL A 65 -0.31 -9.12 5.44
CA VAL A 65 1.13 -9.37 5.33
C VAL A 65 1.65 -10.09 6.57
N ALA A 66 1.25 -9.69 7.78
CA ALA A 66 1.65 -10.36 9.02
C ALA A 66 1.28 -11.85 8.99
N HIS A 67 0.09 -12.20 8.51
CA HIS A 67 -0.31 -13.60 8.39
C HIS A 67 0.46 -14.42 7.36
N LYS A 68 1.14 -13.79 6.38
CA LYS A 68 1.76 -14.47 5.22
C LYS A 68 3.30 -14.38 5.23
N LEU A 69 3.84 -13.28 5.74
CA LEU A 69 5.27 -12.97 5.73
C LEU A 69 6.04 -13.92 6.64
N PHE A 70 5.56 -14.17 7.87
CA PHE A 70 6.23 -15.07 8.82
C PHE A 70 6.28 -16.53 8.35
N HIS A 71 5.48 -16.93 7.35
CA HIS A 71 5.60 -18.23 6.69
C HIS A 71 6.64 -18.24 5.56
N SER A 72 7.00 -17.07 5.04
CA SER A 72 7.88 -16.89 3.88
C SER A 72 9.32 -16.53 4.28
N VAL A 73 9.51 -15.94 5.46
CA VAL A 73 10.84 -15.76 6.08
C VAL A 73 11.13 -16.94 7.02
N LYS A 74 12.15 -17.73 6.68
CA LYS A 74 12.68 -18.83 7.51
C LYS A 74 14.04 -18.46 8.05
#